data_AF-A0A724BY86-F1
#
_entry.id   AF-A0A724BY86-F1
#
_cell.length_a   1.000
_cell.length_b   1.000
_cell.length_c   1.000
_cell.angle_alpha   90.00
_cell.angle_beta   90.00
_cell.angle_gamma   90.00
#
_symmetry.space_group_name_H-M   'P 1'
#
loop_
_entity.id
_entity.type
_entity.pdbx_description
1 polymer ?
#
loop_
_entity_poly.entity_id
_entity_poly.type
_entity_poly.pdbx_seq_one_letter_code
_entity_poly.pdbx_strand_id
1 'polypeptide(L)'
;MSADFLTDSQVQNYGRYAAEPNEVQLARYFHLDERDLDFVNHRRGRHNRLGIALQLTTARFLGTFINDAMQIPAGVRHYVAAQLGIPRPEILSRYAQRENTRWEHHALIRQHYGYHDFGDQPWSFRLKRLLYVRAW
;
A
#
# COMPACT_ATOMS: atom_id res chain seq x y z
N MET A 1 -0.95 -2.58 -34.06
CA MET A 1 0.28 -2.15 -33.39
C MET A 1 -0.13 -1.24 -32.26
N SER A 2 0.05 -1.66 -31.01
CA SER A 2 -0.17 -0.81 -29.83
C SER A 2 0.88 0.29 -29.86
N ALA A 3 0.46 1.56 -29.86
CA ALA A 3 1.39 2.63 -29.51
C ALA A 3 1.88 2.35 -28.08
N ASP A 4 3.19 2.37 -27.85
CA ASP A 4 3.75 2.30 -26.50
C ASP A 4 3.41 3.61 -25.78
N PHE A 5 2.23 3.63 -25.17
CA PHE A 5 1.67 4.77 -24.45
C PHE A 5 2.47 5.15 -23.21
N LEU A 6 3.32 4.25 -22.71
CA LEU A 6 4.17 4.46 -21.56
C LEU A 6 5.63 4.47 -21.97
N THR A 7 6.40 5.41 -21.43
CA THR A 7 7.86 5.37 -21.52
C THR A 7 8.41 4.22 -20.69
N ASP A 8 9.62 3.75 -21.00
CA ASP A 8 10.30 2.72 -20.20
C ASP A 8 10.39 3.10 -18.71
N SER A 9 10.62 4.39 -18.44
CA SER A 9 10.63 4.92 -17.07
C SER A 9 9.27 4.86 -16.38
N GLN A 10 8.17 5.09 -17.11
CA GLN A 10 6.82 4.97 -16.56
C GLN A 10 6.48 3.50 -16.27
N VAL A 11 6.87 2.58 -17.16
CA VAL A 11 6.70 1.13 -16.94
C VAL A 11 7.49 0.68 -15.72
N GLN A 12 8.75 1.11 -15.58
CA GLN A 12 9.60 0.72 -14.46
C GLN A 12 9.11 1.28 -13.11
N ASN A 13 8.50 2.46 -13.11
CA ASN A 13 8.01 3.11 -11.89
C ASN A 13 6.58 2.71 -11.51
N TYR A 14 5.84 2.04 -12.40
CA TYR A 14 4.47 1.62 -12.11
C TYR A 14 4.42 0.68 -10.90
N GLY A 15 3.58 1.02 -9.91
CA GLY A 15 3.42 0.25 -8.68
C GLY A 15 4.65 0.24 -7.77
N ARG A 16 5.60 1.17 -7.96
CA ARG A 16 6.83 1.31 -7.17
C ARG A 16 7.03 2.74 -6.68
N TYR A 17 7.86 2.89 -5.66
CA TYR A 17 8.33 4.20 -5.22
C TYR A 17 9.40 4.73 -6.18
N ALA A 18 9.05 5.70 -7.01
CA ALA A 18 10.04 6.39 -7.86
C ALA A 18 10.99 7.30 -7.05
N ALA A 19 10.54 7.78 -5.89
CA ALA A 19 11.28 8.63 -4.98
C ALA A 19 10.71 8.53 -3.55
N GLU A 20 11.41 9.13 -2.59
CA GLU A 20 10.93 9.34 -1.22
C GLU A 20 9.68 10.23 -1.23
N PRO A 21 8.56 9.82 -0.61
CA PRO A 21 7.39 10.70 -0.46
C PRO A 21 7.74 11.94 0.36
N ASN A 22 7.30 13.11 -0.11
CA ASN A 22 7.48 14.36 0.62
C ASN A 22 6.54 14.46 1.83
N GLU A 23 6.74 15.46 2.70
CA GLU A 23 5.95 15.63 3.93
C GLU A 23 4.43 15.72 3.68
N VAL A 24 4.01 16.38 2.61
CA VAL A 24 2.59 16.50 2.25
C VAL A 24 2.01 15.13 1.86
N GLN A 25 2.77 14.34 1.11
CA GLN A 25 2.39 12.97 0.76
C GLN A 25 2.37 12.06 1.99
N LEU A 26 3.35 12.18 2.89
CA LEU A 26 3.39 11.44 4.16
C LEU A 26 2.15 11.73 5.01
N ALA A 27 1.85 13.00 5.25
CA ALA A 27 0.68 13.40 6.02
C ALA A 27 -0.64 12.93 5.38
N ARG A 28 -0.74 12.93 4.04
CA ARG A 28 -1.98 12.59 3.34
C ARG A 28 -2.24 11.10 3.21
N TYR A 29 -1.22 10.30 2.93
CA TYR A 29 -1.39 8.88 2.56
C TYR A 29 -0.86 7.91 3.61
N PHE A 30 0.05 8.36 4.48
CA PHE A 30 0.76 7.51 5.44
C PHE A 30 0.38 7.79 6.88
N HIS A 31 -0.49 8.77 7.12
CA HIS A 31 -1.12 8.94 8.42
C HIS A 31 -2.12 7.80 8.70
N LEU A 32 -2.04 7.25 9.90
CA LEU A 32 -2.93 6.22 10.42
C LEU A 32 -3.93 6.89 11.36
N ASP A 33 -5.20 6.88 10.98
CA ASP A 33 -6.28 7.34 11.85
C ASP A 33 -6.63 6.30 12.93
N GLU A 34 -7.60 6.60 13.79
CA GLU A 34 -8.01 5.70 14.87
C GLU A 34 -8.52 4.34 14.36
N ARG A 35 -9.22 4.32 13.22
CA ARG A 35 -9.71 3.09 12.59
C ARG A 35 -8.55 2.25 12.07
N ASP A 36 -7.56 2.89 11.49
CA ASP A 36 -6.35 2.23 11.02
C ASP A 36 -5.57 1.61 12.17
N LEU A 37 -5.39 2.37 13.25
CA LEU A 37 -4.69 1.92 14.45
C LEU A 37 -5.39 0.73 15.08
N ASP A 38 -6.72 0.75 15.19
CA ASP A 38 -7.50 -0.38 15.69
C ASP A 38 -7.26 -1.62 14.79
N PHE A 39 -7.46 -1.49 13.48
CA PHE A 39 -7.23 -2.57 12.51
C PHE A 39 -5.81 -3.16 12.59
N VAL A 40 -4.79 -2.31 12.70
CA VAL A 40 -3.38 -2.72 12.82
C VAL A 40 -3.13 -3.44 14.15
N ASN A 41 -3.68 -2.94 15.26
CA ASN A 41 -3.43 -3.46 16.60
C ASN A 41 -3.97 -4.87 16.84
N HIS A 42 -4.96 -5.31 16.05
CA HIS A 42 -5.42 -6.68 16.02
C HIS A 42 -4.33 -7.69 15.61
N ARG A 43 -3.24 -7.26 14.96
CA ARG A 43 -2.12 -8.15 14.60
C ARG A 43 -1.20 -8.41 15.79
N ARG A 44 -0.77 -9.67 15.94
CA ARG A 44 0.21 -10.08 16.93
C ARG A 44 1.63 -9.78 16.46
N GLY A 45 2.43 -9.14 17.30
CA GLY A 45 3.84 -8.84 17.06
C GLY A 45 4.08 -7.52 16.31
N ARG A 46 5.09 -6.77 16.74
CA ARG A 46 5.42 -5.43 16.20
C ARG A 46 5.77 -5.47 14.70
N HIS A 47 6.45 -6.52 14.23
CA HIS A 47 6.78 -6.70 12.81
C HIS A 47 5.53 -6.84 11.93
N ASN A 48 4.51 -7.57 12.39
CA ASN A 48 3.26 -7.73 11.65
C ASN A 48 2.42 -6.46 11.67
N ARG A 49 2.39 -5.75 12.80
CA ARG A 49 1.73 -4.44 12.91
C ARG A 49 2.35 -3.42 11.97
N LEU A 50 3.68 -3.30 11.98
CA LEU A 50 4.39 -2.42 11.05
C LEU A 50 4.20 -2.87 9.59
N GLY A 51 4.31 -4.16 9.32
CA GLY A 51 4.15 -4.72 7.98
C GLY A 51 2.76 -4.47 7.38
N ILE A 52 1.69 -4.73 8.12
CA ILE A 52 0.32 -4.50 7.62
C ILE A 52 0.03 -3.01 7.46
N ALA A 53 0.49 -2.16 8.38
CA ALA A 53 0.33 -0.71 8.29
C ALA A 53 1.02 -0.17 7.03
N LEU A 54 2.25 -0.62 6.76
CA LEU A 54 2.99 -0.24 5.57
C LEU A 54 2.34 -0.72 4.27
N GLN A 55 1.75 -1.92 4.26
CA GLN A 55 0.99 -2.41 3.10
C GLN A 55 -0.26 -1.56 2.85
N LEU A 56 -0.98 -1.18 3.91
CA LEU A 56 -2.15 -0.32 3.83
C LEU A 56 -1.80 1.06 3.27
N THR A 57 -0.82 1.75 3.86
CA THR A 57 -0.43 3.09 3.42
C THR A 57 0.20 3.08 2.03
N THR A 58 0.94 2.03 1.68
CA THR A 58 1.48 1.85 0.33
C THR A 58 0.36 1.66 -0.70
N ALA A 59 -0.66 0.84 -0.39
CA ALA A 59 -1.81 0.67 -1.28
C ALA A 59 -2.58 2.00 -1.47
N ARG A 60 -2.66 2.85 -0.44
CA ARG A 60 -3.24 4.20 -0.55
C ARG A 60 -2.45 5.12 -1.48
N PHE A 61 -1.12 5.03 -1.44
CA PHE A 61 -0.24 5.92 -2.19
C PHE A 61 -0.03 5.46 -3.64
N LEU A 62 0.30 4.17 -3.85
CA LEU A 62 0.63 3.60 -5.16
C LEU A 62 -0.57 2.96 -5.86
N GLY A 63 -1.66 2.67 -5.15
CA GLY A 63 -2.78 1.88 -5.67
C GLY A 63 -2.52 0.38 -5.75
N THR A 64 -1.33 -0.08 -5.33
CA THR A 64 -0.93 -1.49 -5.36
C THR A 64 -0.23 -1.89 -4.06
N PHE A 65 -0.26 -3.18 -3.75
CA PHE A 65 0.56 -3.74 -2.69
C PHE A 65 2.00 -3.96 -3.17
N ILE A 66 2.96 -3.92 -2.25
CA ILE A 66 4.37 -4.21 -2.54
C ILE A 66 4.71 -5.61 -2.03
N ASN A 67 5.40 -6.38 -2.87
CA ASN A 67 5.82 -7.75 -2.53
C ASN A 67 6.99 -7.78 -1.56
N ASP A 68 7.97 -6.91 -1.75
CA ASP A 68 9.15 -6.78 -0.90
C ASP A 68 9.07 -5.49 -0.06
N ALA A 69 8.74 -5.66 1.22
CA ALA A 69 8.59 -4.55 2.15
C ALA A 69 9.88 -3.73 2.35
N MET A 70 11.05 -4.25 1.96
CA MET A 70 12.31 -3.51 2.00
C MET A 70 12.45 -2.47 0.89
N GLN A 71 11.63 -2.55 -0.18
CA GLN A 71 11.55 -1.53 -1.23
C GLN A 71 10.82 -0.26 -0.78
N ILE A 72 10.21 -0.29 0.41
CA ILE A 72 9.53 0.87 0.99
C ILE A 72 10.60 1.87 1.49
N PRO A 73 10.54 3.15 1.07
CA PRO A 73 11.49 4.18 1.46
C PRO A 73 11.65 4.30 2.99
N ALA A 74 12.83 4.74 3.43
CA ALA A 74 13.16 4.78 4.85
C ALA A 74 12.26 5.78 5.60
N GLY A 75 12.03 6.97 5.06
CA GLY A 75 11.15 7.99 5.62
C GLY A 75 9.72 7.48 5.83
N VAL A 76 9.18 6.72 4.88
CA VAL A 76 7.88 6.04 5.04
C VAL A 76 7.92 5.05 6.20
N ARG A 77 8.95 4.19 6.26
CA ARG A 77 9.10 3.20 7.34
C ARG A 77 9.18 3.86 8.71
N HIS A 78 9.93 4.95 8.84
CA HIS A 78 10.05 5.71 10.09
C HIS A 78 8.76 6.44 10.45
N TYR A 79 8.12 7.09 9.48
CA TYR A 79 6.87 7.83 9.69
C TYR A 79 5.74 6.93 10.20
N VAL A 80 5.57 5.76 9.59
CA VAL A 80 4.56 4.78 10.03
C VAL A 80 4.96 4.13 11.36
N ALA A 81 6.24 3.78 11.55
CA ALA A 81 6.71 3.18 12.79
C ALA A 81 6.54 4.11 14.00
N ALA A 82 6.75 5.42 13.83
CA ALA A 82 6.56 6.42 14.88
C ALA A 82 5.11 6.44 15.40
N GLN A 83 4.13 6.38 14.49
CA GLN A 83 2.70 6.33 14.85
C GLN A 83 2.32 5.07 15.62
N LEU A 84 3.05 3.97 15.41
CA LEU A 84 2.85 2.70 16.12
C LEU A 84 3.70 2.57 17.41
N GLY A 85 4.45 3.60 17.78
CA GLY A 85 5.40 3.54 18.91
C GLY A 85 6.51 2.51 18.70
N ILE A 86 6.97 2.31 17.46
CA ILE A 86 8.04 1.39 17.10
C ILE A 86 9.33 2.19 16.85
N PRO A 87 10.33 2.16 17.75
CA PRO A 87 11.51 3.00 17.64
C PRO A 87 12.51 2.51 16.59
N ARG A 88 12.41 1.24 16.18
CA ARG A 88 13.35 0.57 15.27
C ARG A 88 12.59 -0.11 14.13
N PRO A 89 12.42 0.56 12.98
CA PRO A 89 11.70 0.02 11.83
C PRO A 89 12.38 -1.21 11.22
N GLU A 90 13.64 -1.50 11.56
CA GLU A 90 14.40 -2.68 11.11
C GLU A 90 13.74 -4.00 11.52
N ILE A 91 12.86 -3.96 12.53
CA ILE A 91 12.00 -5.11 12.89
C ILE A 91 11.14 -5.60 11.71
N LEU A 92 10.93 -4.76 10.69
CA LEU A 92 10.29 -5.11 9.43
C LEU A 92 11.01 -6.26 8.70
N SER A 93 12.31 -6.48 8.91
CA SER A 93 13.02 -7.64 8.37
C SER A 93 12.44 -9.00 8.82
N ARG A 94 11.63 -9.01 9.89
CA ARG A 94 10.93 -10.19 10.40
C ARG A 94 9.51 -10.31 9.86
N TYR A 95 9.02 -9.32 9.14
CA TYR A 95 7.69 -9.33 8.55
C TYR A 95 7.62 -10.30 7.36
N ALA A 96 6.55 -11.09 7.31
CA ALA A 96 6.24 -11.97 6.19
C ALA A 96 7.38 -12.92 5.77
N GLN A 97 8.20 -13.38 6.73
CA GLN A 97 9.17 -14.47 6.48
C GLN A 97 8.50 -15.73 5.93
N ARG A 98 7.23 -15.94 6.29
CA ARG A 98 6.33 -16.87 5.60
C ARG A 98 5.51 -16.07 4.60
N GLU A 99 5.59 -16.45 3.33
CA GLU A 99 4.91 -15.74 2.26
C GLU A 99 3.39 -15.62 2.51
N ASN A 100 2.78 -16.64 3.12
CA ASN A 100 1.34 -16.67 3.43
C ASN A 100 0.85 -15.45 4.23
N THR A 101 1.66 -14.97 5.18
CA THR A 101 1.29 -13.84 6.04
C THR A 101 1.10 -12.54 5.24
N ARG A 102 1.90 -12.32 4.18
CA ARG A 102 1.73 -11.16 3.30
C ARG A 102 0.40 -11.21 2.55
N TRP A 103 0.09 -12.36 1.95
CA TRP A 103 -1.15 -12.56 1.19
C TRP A 103 -2.39 -12.44 2.09
N GLU A 104 -2.33 -13.00 3.31
CA GLU A 104 -3.36 -12.81 4.34
C GLU A 104 -3.56 -11.33 4.66
N HIS A 105 -2.48 -10.57 4.85
CA HIS A 105 -2.57 -9.13 5.12
C HIS A 105 -3.17 -8.34 3.95
N HIS A 106 -2.82 -8.67 2.70
CA HIS A 106 -3.43 -8.07 1.53
C HIS A 106 -4.94 -8.35 1.47
N ALA A 107 -5.34 -9.59 1.76
CA ALA A 107 -6.75 -9.97 1.83
C ALA A 107 -7.50 -9.22 2.94
N LEU A 108 -6.91 -9.13 4.14
CA LEU A 108 -7.48 -8.39 5.27
C LEU A 108 -7.66 -6.90 4.95
N ILE A 109 -6.67 -6.27 4.30
CA ILE A 109 -6.77 -4.86 3.88
C ILE A 109 -7.88 -4.69 2.85
N ARG A 110 -7.94 -5.55 1.82
CA ARG A 110 -9.00 -5.50 0.81
C ARG A 110 -10.38 -5.62 1.43
N GLN A 111 -10.57 -6.59 2.31
CA GLN A 111 -11.83 -6.82 3.00
C GLN A 111 -12.23 -5.66 3.91
N HIS A 112 -11.30 -5.12 4.70
CA HIS A 112 -11.61 -4.09 5.70
C HIS A 112 -11.87 -2.72 5.08
N TYR A 113 -11.17 -2.36 4.00
CA TYR A 113 -11.26 -1.04 3.36
C TYR A 113 -12.04 -1.04 2.04
N GLY A 114 -12.51 -2.19 1.56
CA GLY A 114 -13.27 -2.30 0.32
C GLY A 114 -12.44 -2.06 -0.94
N TYR A 115 -11.16 -2.48 -0.93
CA TYR A 115 -10.35 -2.48 -2.15
C TYR A 115 -10.70 -3.68 -3.01
N HIS A 116 -10.80 -3.44 -4.32
CA HIS A 116 -11.16 -4.45 -5.31
C HIS A 116 -10.22 -4.37 -6.51
N ASP A 117 -9.96 -5.53 -7.10
CA ASP A 117 -9.18 -5.57 -8.34
C ASP A 117 -10.00 -4.98 -9.48
N PHE A 118 -9.36 -4.19 -10.34
CA PHE A 118 -10.03 -3.53 -11.46
C PHE A 118 -10.60 -4.52 -12.48
N GLY A 119 -10.13 -5.76 -12.50
CA GLY A 119 -10.64 -6.83 -13.34
C GLY A 119 -11.96 -7.44 -12.85
N ASP A 120 -12.28 -7.30 -11.57
CA ASP A 120 -13.42 -7.99 -10.96
C ASP A 120 -14.75 -7.34 -11.33
N GLN A 121 -15.82 -8.13 -11.46
CA GLN A 121 -17.18 -7.60 -11.51
C GLN A 121 -17.66 -7.28 -10.09
N PRO A 122 -18.44 -6.20 -9.86
CA PRO A 122 -18.92 -5.20 -10.84
C PRO A 122 -17.95 -4.03 -11.06
N TRP A 123 -16.73 -4.08 -10.49
CA TRP A 123 -15.78 -2.97 -10.43
C TRP A 123 -15.22 -2.58 -11.78
N SER A 124 -14.92 -3.55 -12.64
CA SER A 124 -14.50 -3.31 -14.02
C SER A 124 -15.54 -2.53 -14.83
N PHE A 125 -16.84 -2.86 -14.67
CA PHE A 125 -17.94 -2.12 -15.30
C PHE A 125 -18.04 -0.69 -14.74
N ARG A 126 -17.99 -0.54 -13.40
CA ARG A 126 -18.06 0.78 -12.75
C ARG A 126 -16.91 1.68 -13.18
N LEU A 127 -15.68 1.17 -13.23
CA LEU A 127 -14.51 1.92 -13.67
C LEU A 127 -14.66 2.37 -15.12
N LYS A 128 -14.98 1.43 -16.04
CA LYS A 128 -15.20 1.77 -17.46
C LYS A 128 -16.25 2.85 -17.60
N ARG A 129 -17.41 2.71 -16.95
CA ARG A 129 -18.48 3.71 -16.98
C ARG A 129 -18.01 5.08 -16.48
N LEU A 130 -17.26 5.12 -15.38
CA LEU A 130 -16.71 6.37 -14.83
C LEU A 130 -15.73 7.05 -15.79
N LEU A 131 -14.89 6.29 -16.47
CA LEU A 131 -13.96 6.81 -17.49
C LEU A 131 -14.72 7.39 -18.68
N TYR A 132 -15.75 6.69 -19.19
CA TYR A 132 -16.59 7.20 -20.27
C TYR A 132 -17.27 8.53 -19.94
N VAL A 133 -17.75 8.71 -18.70
CA VAL A 133 -18.42 9.94 -18.26
C VAL A 133 -17.46 11.13 -18.10
N ARG A 134 -16.15 10.90 -17.90
CA ARG A 134 -15.16 11.96 -17.70
C ARG A 134 -14.31 12.28 -18.92
N ALA A 135 -14.28 11.38 -19.90
CA ALA A 135 -13.51 11.54 -21.13
C ALA A 135 -14.29 12.28 -22.23
N TRP A 136 -15.55 12.65 -21.97
CA TRP A 136 -16.47 13.40 -22.84
C TRP A 136 -17.22 14.45 -22.02
#